data_AF-A0AA39LWE6-F1
#
_entry.id   AF-A0AA39LWE6-F1
#
_cell.length_a   1.000
_cell.length_b   1.000
_cell.length_c   1.000
_cell.angle_alpha   90.00
_cell.angle_beta   90.00
_cell.angle_gamma   90.00
#
_symmetry.space_group_name_H-M   'P 1'
#
loop_
_entity.id
_entity.type
_entity.pdbx_description
1 polymer ?
#
loop_
_entity_poly.entity_id
_entity_poly.type
_entity_poly.pdbx_seq_one_letter_code
_entity_poly.pdbx_strand_id
1 'polypeptide(L)'
;MTTQRLNCPICLNFFDGNSTLLLLNGCGHLFHRTCIEKWMDRQAQCPTCRKEVRGRYDSLISVYASVAEDLEGSRNISLSRAEDELVLQAAKMRRLERTMKKLLWENDELKEDVSKVKALRKASMIDLRKKNAHLEIQIGVLKDEVARNEMELRETIEDNQETLKGLIRERKKAEIKTKEKQDDWRKERNRLRGEILHIIDTLKAREGEVEDKRRQSQYLENCLKAVESEKETLRKELEGVKAQLQRTKDEGEGVRRELEDTRTKIERRETLIQRLRKSVDSLGTDLCLLMQERRAALEMAMELRKETNAMRFKLEDLERS
;
A
#
# COMPACT_ATOMS: atom_id res chain seq x y z
N MET A 1 -146.02 -12.91 -1.05
CA MET A 1 -144.59 -12.69 -1.32
C MET A 1 -144.12 -11.51 -0.49
N THR A 2 -143.46 -11.75 0.64
CA THR A 2 -142.98 -10.70 1.54
C THR A 2 -141.66 -10.12 1.00
N THR A 3 -141.67 -8.86 0.57
CA THR A 3 -140.47 -8.09 0.23
C THR A 3 -139.62 -7.88 1.49
N GLN A 4 -138.67 -8.79 1.74
CA GLN A 4 -137.67 -8.62 2.78
C GLN A 4 -136.74 -7.45 2.41
N ARG A 5 -136.86 -6.35 3.15
CA ARG A 5 -135.94 -5.22 3.08
C ARG A 5 -134.56 -5.68 3.54
N LEU A 6 -133.52 -5.46 2.72
CA LEU A 6 -132.14 -5.81 3.05
C LEU A 6 -131.58 -4.84 4.11
N ASN A 7 -131.21 -5.36 5.29
CA ASN A 7 -130.57 -4.61 6.37
C ASN A 7 -129.23 -5.26 6.76
N CYS A 8 -128.34 -4.45 7.35
CA CYS A 8 -127.05 -4.93 7.83
C CYS A 8 -127.23 -5.78 9.09
N PRO A 9 -126.83 -7.06 9.14
CA PRO A 9 -127.05 -7.90 10.32
C PRO A 9 -126.25 -7.47 11.57
N ILE A 10 -125.19 -6.67 11.39
CA ILE A 10 -124.33 -6.20 12.49
C ILE A 10 -124.97 -5.03 13.24
N CYS A 11 -125.54 -4.06 12.51
CA CYS A 11 -126.14 -2.86 13.12
C CYS A 11 -127.67 -2.82 13.01
N LEU A 12 -128.28 -3.79 12.32
CA LEU A 12 -129.71 -3.94 12.04
C LEU A 12 -130.36 -2.79 11.25
N ASN A 13 -129.59 -1.76 10.87
CA ASN A 13 -130.05 -0.65 10.03
C ASN A 13 -130.16 -1.06 8.56
N PHE A 14 -131.11 -0.44 7.84
CA PHE A 14 -131.26 -0.59 6.39
C PHE A 14 -130.02 -0.06 5.67
N PHE A 15 -129.69 -0.68 4.54
CA PHE A 15 -128.67 -0.15 3.64
C PHE A 15 -129.20 1.12 2.96
N ASP A 16 -128.49 2.24 3.09
CA ASP A 16 -128.79 3.49 2.40
C ASP A 16 -127.89 3.69 1.18
N GLY A 17 -128.25 4.60 0.28
CA GLY A 17 -127.51 4.83 -0.98
C GLY A 17 -126.13 5.48 -0.81
N ASN A 18 -125.81 6.00 0.38
CA ASN A 18 -124.51 6.61 0.68
C ASN A 18 -123.56 5.68 1.43
N SER A 19 -124.04 4.55 1.92
CA SER A 19 -123.20 3.60 2.65
C SER A 19 -122.43 2.71 1.70
N THR A 20 -121.10 2.68 1.85
CA THR A 20 -120.28 1.69 1.15
C THR A 20 -120.59 0.31 1.69
N LEU A 21 -121.15 -0.55 0.85
CA LEU A 21 -121.49 -1.92 1.21
C LEU A 21 -120.36 -2.85 0.79
N LEU A 22 -119.99 -3.77 1.68
CA LEU A 22 -119.02 -4.81 1.39
C LEU A 22 -119.74 -6.16 1.38
N LEU A 23 -119.51 -6.90 0.30
CA LEU A 23 -119.91 -8.28 0.16
C LEU A 23 -118.71 -9.19 0.46
N LEU A 24 -118.92 -10.19 1.29
CA LEU A 24 -117.84 -11.06 1.75
C LEU A 24 -117.68 -12.28 0.84
N ASN A 25 -116.55 -12.34 0.15
CA ASN A 25 -116.22 -13.36 -0.85
C ASN A 25 -116.11 -14.74 -0.18
N GLY A 26 -116.83 -15.73 -0.69
CA GLY A 26 -116.93 -17.09 -0.14
C GLY A 26 -118.24 -17.43 0.59
N CYS A 27 -119.01 -16.44 1.05
CA CYS A 27 -120.37 -16.67 1.57
C CYS A 27 -121.44 -15.72 1.02
N GLY A 28 -121.05 -14.58 0.44
CA GLY A 28 -121.96 -13.67 -0.26
C GLY A 28 -122.83 -12.79 0.64
N HIS A 29 -122.62 -12.78 1.96
CA HIS A 29 -123.36 -11.89 2.86
C HIS A 29 -122.88 -10.44 2.78
N LEU A 30 -123.82 -9.50 2.91
CA LEU A 30 -123.63 -8.07 2.71
C LEU A 30 -123.65 -7.30 4.05
N PHE A 31 -122.74 -6.33 4.20
CA PHE A 31 -122.60 -5.51 5.40
C PHE A 31 -122.19 -4.08 5.04
N HIS A 32 -122.44 -3.10 5.92
CA HIS A 32 -121.75 -1.82 5.81
C HIS A 32 -120.25 -2.02 5.99
N ARG A 33 -119.43 -1.31 5.19
CA ARG A 33 -117.96 -1.37 5.25
C ARG A 33 -117.42 -1.24 6.66
N THR A 34 -117.84 -0.17 7.34
CA THR A 34 -117.39 0.13 8.71
C THR A 34 -117.83 -0.92 9.73
N CYS A 35 -118.98 -1.57 9.51
CA CYS A 35 -119.47 -2.63 10.39
C CYS A 35 -118.64 -3.91 10.24
N ILE A 36 -118.36 -4.34 9.00
CA ILE A 36 -117.62 -5.58 8.78
C ILE A 36 -116.12 -5.42 9.05
N GLU A 37 -115.52 -4.26 8.76
CA GLU A 37 -114.11 -3.98 9.12
C GLU A 37 -113.91 -4.10 10.64
N LYS A 38 -114.77 -3.46 11.44
CA LYS A 38 -114.72 -3.55 12.92
C LYS A 38 -114.95 -4.97 13.45
N TRP A 39 -115.78 -5.77 12.79
CA TRP A 39 -116.02 -7.15 13.17
C TRP A 39 -114.79 -8.03 12.86
N MET A 40 -114.22 -7.86 11.67
CA MET A 40 -113.03 -8.60 11.20
C MET A 40 -111.77 -8.29 12.01
N ASP A 41 -111.68 -7.10 12.62
CA ASP A 41 -110.62 -6.77 13.58
C ASP A 41 -110.66 -7.67 14.84
N ARG A 42 -111.84 -8.23 15.17
CA ARG A 42 -112.04 -9.07 16.37
C ARG A 42 -112.13 -10.57 16.05
N GLN A 43 -112.80 -10.94 14.97
CA GLN A 43 -113.12 -12.32 14.60
C GLN A 43 -113.09 -12.48 13.08
N ALA A 44 -112.27 -13.37 12.54
CA ALA A 44 -112.15 -13.63 11.09
C ALA A 44 -113.23 -14.61 10.56
N GLN A 45 -114.49 -14.44 10.97
CA GLN A 45 -115.62 -15.27 10.56
C GLN A 45 -116.80 -14.38 10.17
N CYS A 46 -117.59 -14.82 9.17
CA CYS A 46 -118.79 -14.12 8.74
C CYS A 46 -119.80 -14.01 9.91
N PRO A 47 -120.27 -12.81 10.29
CA PRO A 47 -121.24 -12.63 11.37
C PRO A 47 -122.56 -13.40 11.16
N THR A 48 -122.95 -13.62 9.91
CA THR A 48 -124.25 -14.23 9.57
C THR A 48 -124.19 -15.76 9.56
N CYS A 49 -123.16 -16.35 8.96
CA CYS A 49 -123.09 -17.81 8.77
C CYS A 49 -121.88 -18.48 9.44
N ARG A 50 -121.02 -17.72 10.12
CA ARG A 50 -119.82 -18.17 10.84
C ARG A 50 -118.77 -18.90 9.98
N LYS A 51 -118.88 -18.87 8.65
CA LYS A 51 -117.83 -19.35 7.75
C LYS A 51 -116.56 -18.50 7.93
N GLU A 52 -115.42 -19.18 7.97
CA GLU A 52 -114.10 -18.55 8.14
C GLU A 52 -113.68 -17.79 6.88
N VAL A 53 -113.13 -16.59 7.08
CA VAL A 53 -112.75 -15.68 5.99
C VAL A 53 -111.24 -15.73 5.81
N ARG A 54 -110.78 -16.36 4.72
CA ARG A 54 -109.35 -16.46 4.39
C ARG A 54 -108.89 -15.17 3.71
N GLY A 55 -107.86 -14.52 4.26
CA GLY A 55 -107.34 -13.22 3.77
C GLY A 55 -108.16 -12.04 4.30
N ARG A 56 -107.60 -11.25 5.21
CA ARG A 56 -108.35 -10.26 6.02
C ARG A 56 -108.96 -9.10 5.22
N TYR A 57 -108.43 -8.75 4.03
CA TYR A 57 -108.94 -7.65 3.22
C TYR A 57 -109.08 -7.95 1.71
N ASP A 58 -108.50 -9.06 1.22
CA ASP A 58 -108.58 -9.48 -0.19
C ASP A 58 -109.93 -10.12 -0.56
N SER A 59 -110.72 -10.50 0.44
CA SER A 59 -112.01 -11.17 0.27
C SER A 59 -113.21 -10.21 0.37
N LEU A 60 -112.99 -8.90 0.33
CA LEU A 60 -114.06 -7.89 0.47
C LEU A 60 -114.31 -7.20 -0.88
N ILE A 61 -115.50 -7.39 -1.42
CA ILE A 61 -115.93 -6.76 -2.68
C ILE A 61 -116.79 -5.55 -2.34
N SER A 62 -116.34 -4.35 -2.73
CA SER A 62 -117.13 -3.12 -2.60
C SER A 62 -118.25 -3.12 -3.61
N VAL A 63 -119.48 -3.15 -3.12
CA VAL A 63 -120.69 -3.04 -3.93
C VAL A 63 -121.25 -1.64 -3.75
N TYR A 64 -121.20 -0.85 -4.82
CA TYR A 64 -121.89 0.42 -4.88
C TYR A 64 -123.34 0.15 -5.27
N ALA A 65 -124.27 0.32 -4.33
CA ALA A 65 -125.69 0.30 -4.63
C ALA A 65 -126.06 1.65 -5.26
N SER A 66 -126.23 1.69 -6.58
CA SER A 66 -126.86 2.84 -7.25
C SER A 66 -128.35 2.81 -6.94
N VAL A 67 -128.75 3.49 -5.87
CA VAL A 67 -130.16 3.68 -5.54
C VAL A 67 -130.70 4.71 -6.52
N ALA A 68 -131.58 4.27 -7.42
CA ALA A 68 -132.40 5.16 -8.21
C ALA A 68 -133.38 5.86 -7.26
N GLU A 69 -133.07 7.09 -6.87
CA GLU A 69 -134.00 7.98 -6.19
C GLU A 69 -134.81 8.75 -7.24
N ASP A 70 -135.99 8.23 -7.54
CA ASP A 70 -137.10 9.06 -8.01
C ASP A 70 -137.89 9.50 -6.77
N LEU A 71 -137.93 10.82 -6.50
CA LEU A 71 -139.07 11.55 -5.92
C LEU A 71 -138.83 13.06 -6.08
N GLU A 72 -139.27 13.54 -7.24
CA GLU A 72 -139.91 14.84 -7.51
C GLU A 72 -139.77 15.94 -6.45
N GLY A 73 -138.88 16.90 -6.71
CA GLY A 73 -138.83 18.13 -5.92
C GLY A 73 -137.73 19.13 -6.25
N SER A 74 -137.11 19.14 -7.45
CA SER A 74 -136.17 20.20 -7.87
C SER A 74 -135.62 20.01 -9.29
N ARG A 75 -136.48 19.93 -10.31
CA ARG A 75 -136.01 19.83 -11.72
C ARG A 75 -135.27 21.08 -12.23
N ASN A 76 -135.15 22.16 -11.44
CA ASN A 76 -134.39 23.36 -11.80
C ASN A 76 -133.02 23.53 -11.10
N ILE A 77 -132.68 22.77 -10.06
CA ILE A 77 -131.38 22.90 -9.35
C ILE A 77 -130.35 21.85 -9.82
N SER A 78 -130.81 20.66 -10.22
CA SER A 78 -129.95 19.58 -10.73
C SER A 78 -129.44 19.81 -12.15
N LEU A 79 -130.18 20.54 -12.99
CA LEU A 79 -129.70 21.00 -14.30
C LEU A 79 -128.63 22.09 -14.15
N SER A 80 -128.85 23.10 -13.29
CA SER A 80 -127.86 24.16 -13.06
C SER A 80 -126.56 23.62 -12.46
N ARG A 81 -126.63 22.63 -11.56
CA ARG A 81 -125.44 22.05 -10.93
C ARG A 81 -124.62 21.17 -11.88
N ALA A 82 -125.29 20.45 -12.77
CA ALA A 82 -124.63 19.70 -13.84
C ALA A 82 -124.06 20.64 -14.93
N GLU A 83 -124.75 21.74 -15.23
CA GLU A 83 -124.27 22.82 -16.11
C GLU A 83 -123.03 23.50 -15.52
N ASP A 84 -123.03 23.84 -14.22
CA ASP A 84 -121.89 24.41 -13.52
C ASP A 84 -120.68 23.45 -13.49
N GLU A 85 -120.92 22.15 -13.31
CA GLU A 85 -119.88 21.13 -13.35
C GLU A 85 -119.30 20.95 -14.77
N LEU A 86 -120.15 20.97 -15.80
CA LEU A 86 -119.72 20.97 -17.20
C LEU A 86 -118.91 22.23 -17.53
N VAL A 87 -119.30 23.40 -17.02
CA VAL A 87 -118.55 24.66 -17.17
C VAL A 87 -117.19 24.58 -16.47
N LEU A 88 -117.12 24.00 -15.26
CA LEU A 88 -115.87 23.83 -14.53
C LEU A 88 -114.94 22.83 -15.24
N GLN A 89 -115.48 21.72 -15.75
CA GLN A 89 -114.73 20.75 -16.54
C GLN A 89 -114.26 21.36 -17.86
N ALA A 90 -115.09 22.14 -18.55
CA ALA A 90 -114.68 22.88 -19.75
C ALA A 90 -113.58 23.91 -19.45
N ALA A 91 -113.62 24.58 -18.29
CA ALA A 91 -112.57 25.50 -17.85
C ALA A 91 -111.25 24.76 -17.53
N LYS A 92 -111.32 23.58 -16.90
CA LYS A 92 -110.16 22.70 -16.68
C LYS A 92 -109.59 22.22 -18.02
N MET A 93 -110.43 21.78 -18.96
CA MET A 93 -110.03 21.38 -20.30
C MET A 93 -109.30 22.50 -21.04
N ARG A 94 -109.83 23.73 -21.03
CA ARG A 94 -109.17 24.91 -21.63
C ARG A 94 -107.84 25.27 -20.97
N ARG A 95 -107.67 25.02 -19.66
CA ARG A 95 -106.38 25.21 -18.97
C ARG A 95 -105.40 24.13 -19.41
N LEU A 96 -105.83 22.86 -19.42
CA LEU A 96 -105.03 21.72 -19.85
C LEU A 96 -104.60 21.84 -21.31
N GLU A 97 -105.47 22.31 -22.19
CA GLU A 97 -105.13 22.57 -23.60
C GLU A 97 -104.06 23.65 -23.76
N ARG A 98 -104.15 24.74 -22.98
CA ARG A 98 -103.11 25.79 -22.99
C ARG A 98 -101.78 25.26 -22.49
N THR A 99 -101.78 24.48 -21.41
CA THR A 99 -100.55 23.85 -20.91
C THR A 99 -100.01 22.82 -21.90
N MET A 100 -100.88 22.05 -22.55
CA MET A 100 -100.47 21.06 -23.55
C MET A 100 -99.83 21.74 -24.76
N LYS A 101 -100.40 22.84 -25.26
CA LYS A 101 -99.79 23.63 -26.34
C LYS A 101 -98.43 24.21 -25.93
N LYS A 102 -98.30 24.71 -24.70
CA LYS A 102 -97.02 25.21 -24.17
C LYS A 102 -95.96 24.09 -24.11
N LEU A 103 -96.32 22.95 -23.54
CA LEU A 103 -95.44 21.78 -23.43
C LEU A 103 -95.03 21.23 -24.80
N LEU A 104 -95.94 21.25 -25.79
CA LEU A 104 -95.61 20.84 -27.15
C LEU A 104 -94.56 21.77 -27.79
N TRP A 105 -94.73 23.09 -27.63
CA TRP A 105 -93.75 24.06 -28.11
C TRP A 105 -92.38 23.90 -27.42
N GLU A 106 -92.37 23.78 -26.08
CA GLU A 106 -91.16 23.50 -25.30
C GLU A 106 -90.50 22.18 -25.74
N ASN A 107 -91.29 21.15 -26.09
CA ASN A 107 -90.77 19.87 -26.58
C ASN A 107 -90.08 20.01 -27.95
N ASP A 108 -90.64 20.81 -28.84
CA ASP A 108 -90.06 21.02 -30.17
C ASP A 108 -88.78 21.88 -30.09
N GLU A 109 -88.72 22.89 -29.23
CA GLU A 109 -87.50 23.66 -28.96
C GLU A 109 -86.39 22.76 -28.38
N LEU A 110 -86.72 21.93 -27.38
CA LEU A 110 -85.78 20.96 -26.81
C LEU A 110 -85.27 19.95 -27.84
N LYS A 111 -86.11 19.49 -28.79
CA LYS A 111 -85.67 18.61 -29.89
C LYS A 111 -84.64 19.29 -30.79
N GLU A 112 -84.84 20.57 -31.08
CA GLU A 112 -83.91 21.36 -31.88
C GLU A 112 -82.56 21.50 -31.17
N ASP A 113 -82.57 21.85 -29.88
CA ASP A 113 -81.36 22.00 -29.08
C ASP A 113 -80.61 20.68 -28.89
N VAL A 114 -81.33 19.57 -28.67
CA VAL A 114 -80.73 18.22 -28.66
C VAL A 114 -80.06 17.94 -30.01
N SER A 115 -80.66 18.36 -31.11
CA SER A 115 -80.08 18.19 -32.46
C SER A 115 -78.80 19.03 -32.63
N LYS A 116 -78.79 20.28 -32.15
CA LYS A 116 -77.59 21.15 -32.13
C LYS A 116 -76.46 20.55 -31.29
N VAL A 117 -76.76 20.08 -30.07
CA VAL A 117 -75.79 19.44 -29.17
C VAL A 117 -75.22 18.16 -29.80
N LYS A 118 -76.07 17.34 -30.44
CA LYS A 118 -75.61 16.15 -31.18
C LYS A 118 -74.65 16.51 -32.31
N ALA A 119 -74.94 17.57 -33.07
CA ALA A 119 -74.07 18.04 -34.14
C ALA A 119 -72.72 18.55 -33.61
N LEU A 120 -72.73 19.38 -32.56
CA LEU A 120 -71.52 19.87 -31.89
C LEU A 120 -70.67 18.72 -31.33
N ARG A 121 -71.30 17.75 -30.66
CA ARG A 121 -70.62 16.55 -30.16
C ARG A 121 -69.97 15.75 -31.29
N LYS A 122 -70.66 15.58 -32.42
CA LYS A 122 -70.12 14.88 -33.59
C LYS A 122 -68.91 15.63 -34.17
N ALA A 123 -68.99 16.96 -34.31
CA ALA A 123 -67.89 17.77 -34.79
C ALA A 123 -66.66 17.71 -33.86
N SER A 124 -66.87 17.86 -32.55
CA SER A 124 -65.80 17.74 -31.54
C SER A 124 -65.15 16.36 -31.54
N MET A 125 -65.94 15.29 -31.68
CA MET A 125 -65.41 13.92 -31.77
C MET A 125 -64.55 13.72 -33.01
N ILE A 126 -64.88 14.34 -34.15
CA ILE A 126 -64.06 14.30 -35.36
C ILE A 126 -62.73 15.03 -35.14
N ASP A 127 -62.76 16.21 -34.51
CA ASP A 127 -61.52 16.97 -34.21
C ASP A 127 -60.59 16.21 -33.27
N LEU A 128 -61.15 15.62 -32.19
CA LEU A 128 -60.39 14.78 -31.26
C LEU A 128 -59.78 13.56 -31.95
N ARG A 129 -60.51 12.92 -32.87
CA ARG A 129 -59.96 11.80 -33.67
C ARG A 129 -58.78 12.24 -34.55
N LYS A 130 -58.86 13.42 -35.18
CA LYS A 130 -57.74 13.97 -35.96
C LYS A 130 -56.53 14.26 -35.08
N LYS A 131 -56.74 14.87 -33.91
CA LYS A 131 -55.67 15.11 -32.92
C LYS A 131 -55.04 13.82 -32.43
N ASN A 132 -55.85 12.80 -32.13
CA ASN A 132 -55.35 11.50 -31.69
C ASN A 132 -54.52 10.83 -32.79
N ALA A 133 -54.99 10.84 -34.04
CA ALA A 133 -54.22 10.32 -35.17
C ALA A 133 -52.87 11.06 -35.36
N HIS A 134 -52.85 12.38 -35.16
CA HIS A 134 -51.60 13.15 -35.22
C HIS A 134 -50.62 12.76 -34.10
N LEU A 135 -51.12 12.62 -32.87
CA LEU A 135 -50.31 12.18 -31.72
C LEU A 135 -49.78 10.76 -31.92
N GLU A 136 -50.59 9.85 -32.47
CA GLU A 136 -50.17 8.48 -32.80
C GLU A 136 -48.99 8.47 -33.79
N ILE A 137 -49.04 9.33 -34.82
CA ILE A 137 -47.93 9.49 -35.78
C ILE A 137 -46.68 10.05 -35.07
N GLN A 138 -46.83 11.09 -34.25
CA GLN A 138 -45.70 11.68 -33.51
C GLN A 138 -45.04 10.67 -32.57
N ILE A 139 -45.84 9.87 -31.85
CA ILE A 139 -45.34 8.79 -31.00
C ILE A 139 -44.57 7.75 -31.83
N GLY A 140 -45.04 7.42 -33.04
CA GLY A 140 -44.33 6.54 -33.96
C GLY A 140 -42.95 7.08 -34.34
N VAL A 141 -42.89 8.34 -34.80
CA VAL A 141 -41.63 8.99 -35.17
C VAL A 141 -40.63 9.03 -34.01
N LEU A 142 -41.10 9.41 -32.82
CA LEU A 142 -40.24 9.46 -31.63
C LEU A 142 -39.75 8.07 -31.21
N LYS A 143 -40.58 7.03 -31.33
CA LYS A 143 -40.15 5.65 -31.07
C LYS A 143 -39.07 5.20 -32.05
N ASP A 144 -39.23 5.50 -33.33
CA ASP A 144 -38.24 5.16 -34.34
C ASP A 144 -36.93 5.93 -34.12
N GLU A 145 -37.01 7.18 -33.67
CA GLU A 145 -35.85 8.00 -33.31
C GLU A 145 -35.11 7.45 -32.09
N VAL A 146 -35.83 7.09 -31.02
CA VAL A 146 -35.25 6.44 -29.85
C VAL A 146 -34.57 5.12 -30.24
N ALA A 147 -35.21 4.29 -31.08
CA ALA A 147 -34.63 3.04 -31.53
C ALA A 147 -33.33 3.24 -32.34
N ARG A 148 -33.28 4.26 -33.22
CA ARG A 148 -32.06 4.63 -33.96
C ARG A 148 -30.94 5.06 -33.00
N ASN A 149 -31.24 5.96 -32.07
CA ASN A 149 -30.27 6.46 -31.11
C ASN A 149 -29.74 5.34 -30.19
N GLU A 150 -30.60 4.42 -29.76
CA GLU A 150 -30.20 3.25 -28.97
C GLU A 150 -29.27 2.31 -29.75
N MET A 151 -29.52 2.14 -31.05
CA MET A 151 -28.66 1.34 -31.93
C MET A 151 -27.29 1.99 -32.11
N GLU A 152 -27.24 3.28 -32.45
CA GLU A 152 -25.98 4.04 -32.59
C GLU A 152 -25.17 4.06 -31.29
N LEU A 153 -25.84 4.23 -30.14
CA LEU A 153 -25.19 4.18 -28.84
C LEU A 153 -24.61 2.81 -28.56
N ARG A 154 -25.32 1.73 -28.92
CA ARG A 154 -24.84 0.35 -28.74
C ARG A 154 -23.59 0.08 -29.59
N GLU A 155 -23.61 0.45 -30.86
CA GLU A 155 -22.47 0.31 -31.77
C GLU A 155 -21.25 1.08 -31.24
N THR A 156 -21.45 2.34 -30.83
CA THR A 156 -20.40 3.16 -30.23
C THR A 156 -19.83 2.53 -28.95
N ILE A 157 -20.68 1.93 -28.11
CA ILE A 157 -20.23 1.23 -26.90
C ILE A 157 -19.40 -0.01 -27.27
N GLU A 158 -19.83 -0.79 -28.25
CA GLU A 158 -19.11 -1.99 -28.70
C GLU A 158 -17.72 -1.64 -29.28
N ASP A 159 -17.63 -0.61 -30.11
CA ASP A 159 -16.37 -0.10 -30.67
C ASP A 159 -15.42 0.40 -29.57
N ASN A 160 -15.94 1.17 -28.62
CA ASN A 160 -15.16 1.64 -27.48
C ASN A 160 -14.67 0.47 -26.61
N GLN A 161 -15.50 -0.56 -26.41
CA GLN A 161 -15.10 -1.75 -25.66
C GLN A 161 -13.98 -2.51 -26.36
N GLU A 162 -14.04 -2.70 -27.68
CA GLU A 162 -12.97 -3.38 -28.41
C GLU A 162 -11.68 -2.55 -28.43
N THR A 163 -11.80 -1.23 -28.58
CA THR A 163 -10.66 -0.31 -28.48
C THR A 163 -9.99 -0.39 -27.11
N LEU A 164 -10.77 -0.36 -26.02
CA LEU A 164 -10.26 -0.52 -24.66
C LEU A 164 -9.59 -1.88 -24.45
N LYS A 165 -10.17 -2.97 -24.94
CA LYS A 165 -9.54 -4.30 -24.90
C LYS A 165 -8.20 -4.29 -25.64
N GLY A 166 -8.12 -3.65 -26.81
CA GLY A 166 -6.89 -3.44 -27.57
C GLY A 166 -5.81 -2.74 -26.75
N LEU A 167 -6.13 -1.57 -26.19
CA LEU A 167 -5.23 -0.79 -25.35
C LEU A 167 -4.76 -1.56 -24.11
N ILE A 168 -5.65 -2.35 -23.48
CA ILE A 168 -5.28 -3.22 -22.35
C ILE A 168 -4.28 -4.30 -22.78
N ARG A 169 -4.48 -4.94 -23.95
CA ARG A 169 -3.53 -5.94 -24.49
C ARG A 169 -2.16 -5.31 -24.75
N GLU A 170 -2.12 -4.12 -25.36
CA GLU A 170 -0.87 -3.41 -25.63
C GLU A 170 -0.15 -2.98 -24.35
N ARG A 171 -0.89 -2.43 -23.38
CA ARG A 171 -0.34 -2.08 -22.06
C ARG A 171 0.27 -3.31 -21.36
N LYS A 172 -0.42 -4.45 -21.38
CA LYS A 172 0.11 -5.71 -20.82
C LYS A 172 1.39 -6.16 -21.52
N LYS A 173 1.46 -6.08 -22.86
CA LYS A 173 2.69 -6.38 -23.62
C LYS A 173 3.84 -5.45 -23.24
N ALA A 174 3.57 -4.16 -23.09
CA ALA A 174 4.57 -3.19 -22.65
C ALA A 174 5.06 -3.48 -21.22
N GLU A 175 4.15 -3.83 -20.30
CA GLU A 175 4.48 -4.19 -18.92
C GLU A 175 5.35 -5.47 -18.83
N ILE A 176 5.08 -6.48 -19.67
CA ILE A 176 5.91 -7.68 -19.73
C ILE A 176 7.33 -7.30 -20.20
N LYS A 177 7.45 -6.54 -21.29
CA LYS A 177 8.74 -6.09 -21.81
C LYS A 177 9.54 -5.27 -20.79
N THR A 178 8.88 -4.42 -20.01
CA THR A 178 9.56 -3.64 -18.96
C THR A 178 10.02 -4.52 -17.81
N LYS A 179 9.23 -5.53 -17.41
CA LYS A 179 9.63 -6.53 -16.40
C LYS A 179 10.82 -7.36 -16.87
N GLU A 180 10.81 -7.86 -18.11
CA GLU A 180 11.93 -8.60 -18.70
C GLU A 180 13.22 -7.76 -18.66
N LYS A 181 13.17 -6.51 -19.12
CA LYS A 181 14.31 -5.60 -19.02
C LYS A 181 14.77 -5.43 -17.57
N GLN A 182 13.86 -5.22 -16.63
CA GLN A 182 14.20 -5.08 -15.21
C GLN A 182 14.90 -6.34 -14.68
N ASP A 183 14.47 -7.53 -15.07
CA ASP A 183 15.11 -8.78 -14.68
C ASP A 183 16.51 -8.93 -15.28
N ASP A 184 16.70 -8.52 -16.53
CA ASP A 184 18.02 -8.49 -17.16
C ASP A 184 18.97 -7.51 -16.44
N TRP A 185 18.50 -6.30 -16.12
CA TRP A 185 19.27 -5.35 -15.30
C TRP A 185 19.60 -5.91 -13.91
N ARG A 186 18.68 -6.65 -13.29
CA ARG A 186 18.95 -7.31 -11.99
C ARG A 186 20.03 -8.37 -12.10
N LYS A 187 19.98 -9.22 -13.14
CA LYS A 187 21.00 -10.24 -13.40
C LYS A 187 22.38 -9.61 -13.61
N GLU A 188 22.46 -8.59 -14.46
CA GLU A 188 23.70 -7.89 -14.76
C GLU A 188 24.28 -7.19 -13.53
N ARG A 189 23.44 -6.50 -12.75
CA ARG A 189 23.86 -5.91 -11.47
C ARG A 189 24.42 -6.96 -10.51
N ASN A 190 23.78 -8.13 -10.41
CA ASN A 190 24.25 -9.20 -9.54
C ASN A 190 25.56 -9.82 -10.04
N ARG A 191 25.75 -9.94 -11.36
CA ARG A 191 27.02 -10.35 -11.98
C ARG A 191 28.15 -9.40 -11.60
N LEU A 192 27.97 -8.10 -11.88
CA LEU A 192 28.95 -7.06 -11.54
C LEU A 192 29.23 -7.01 -10.03
N ARG A 193 28.21 -7.19 -9.19
CA ARG A 193 28.41 -7.28 -7.73
C ARG A 193 29.31 -8.46 -7.35
N GLY A 194 29.13 -9.62 -7.99
CA GLY A 194 30.00 -10.79 -7.80
C GLY A 194 31.45 -10.52 -8.21
N GLU A 195 31.65 -9.88 -9.36
CA GLU A 195 32.98 -9.48 -9.84
C GLU A 195 33.66 -8.49 -8.88
N ILE A 196 32.93 -7.48 -8.40
CA ILE A 196 33.44 -6.51 -7.43
C ILE A 196 33.85 -7.20 -6.12
N LEU A 197 33.04 -8.14 -5.60
CA LEU A 197 33.38 -8.89 -4.39
C LEU A 197 34.67 -9.70 -4.59
N HIS A 198 34.83 -10.37 -5.73
CA HIS A 198 36.04 -11.11 -6.03
C HIS A 198 37.28 -10.21 -6.11
N ILE A 199 37.16 -9.03 -6.72
CA ILE A 199 38.23 -8.03 -6.76
C ILE A 199 38.59 -7.57 -5.34
N ILE A 200 37.60 -7.30 -4.48
CA ILE A 200 37.84 -6.90 -3.09
C ILE A 200 38.61 -7.99 -2.34
N ASP A 201 38.22 -9.26 -2.47
CA ASP A 201 38.92 -10.36 -1.80
C ASP A 201 40.37 -10.51 -2.30
N THR A 202 40.57 -10.35 -3.61
CA THR A 202 41.91 -10.38 -4.22
C THR A 202 42.78 -9.22 -3.74
N LEU A 203 42.22 -8.01 -3.61
CA LEU A 203 42.92 -6.84 -3.10
C LEU A 203 43.31 -7.03 -1.63
N LYS A 204 42.41 -7.55 -0.79
CA LYS A 204 42.72 -7.87 0.61
C LYS A 204 43.85 -8.89 0.75
N ALA A 205 43.86 -9.93 -0.08
CA ALA A 205 44.95 -10.91 -0.09
C ALA A 205 46.29 -10.24 -0.44
N ARG A 206 46.31 -9.39 -1.48
CA ARG A 206 47.50 -8.63 -1.87
C ARG A 206 47.95 -7.64 -0.80
N GLU A 207 47.03 -6.96 -0.13
CA GLU A 207 47.34 -6.09 1.00
C GLU A 207 48.05 -6.88 2.12
N GLY A 208 47.57 -8.09 2.43
CA GLY A 208 48.24 -8.99 3.36
C GLY A 208 49.66 -9.35 2.95
N GLU A 209 49.87 -9.74 1.68
CA GLU A 209 51.21 -10.04 1.14
C GLU A 209 52.16 -8.84 1.21
N VAL A 210 51.67 -7.64 0.92
CA VAL A 210 52.46 -6.40 0.99
C VAL A 210 52.88 -6.12 2.43
N GLU A 211 51.97 -6.29 3.40
CA GLU A 211 52.26 -6.06 4.81
C GLU A 211 53.29 -7.08 5.35
N ASP A 212 53.21 -8.34 4.94
CA ASP A 212 54.20 -9.35 5.31
C ASP A 212 55.58 -9.06 4.71
N LYS A 213 55.65 -8.64 3.43
CA LYS A 213 56.91 -8.18 2.82
C LYS A 213 57.47 -6.94 3.52
N ARG A 214 56.60 -6.02 3.96
CA ARG A 214 57.01 -4.83 4.72
C ARG A 214 57.66 -5.23 6.05
N ARG A 215 57.04 -6.17 6.78
CA ARG A 215 57.62 -6.74 8.02
C ARG A 215 58.98 -7.41 7.76
N GLN A 216 59.08 -8.19 6.69
CA GLN A 216 60.33 -8.84 6.29
C GLN A 216 61.42 -7.81 5.96
N SER A 217 61.10 -6.76 5.20
CA SER A 217 62.02 -5.67 4.89
C SER A 217 62.52 -4.97 6.16
N GLN A 218 61.61 -4.67 7.09
CA GLN A 218 61.96 -4.03 8.37
C GLN A 218 62.89 -4.90 9.21
N TYR A 219 62.66 -6.22 9.23
CA TYR A 219 63.55 -7.17 9.90
C TYR A 219 64.95 -7.16 9.28
N LEU A 220 65.05 -7.25 7.95
CA LEU A 220 66.32 -7.22 7.24
C LEU A 220 67.08 -5.90 7.45
N GLU A 221 66.39 -4.77 7.44
CA GLU A 221 66.99 -3.46 7.76
C GLU A 221 67.59 -3.44 9.18
N ASN A 222 66.90 -4.01 10.16
CA ASN A 222 67.40 -4.09 11.53
C ASN A 222 68.63 -5.00 11.64
N CYS A 223 68.61 -6.15 10.96
CA CYS A 223 69.78 -7.03 10.87
C CYS A 223 70.97 -6.32 10.20
N LEU A 224 70.74 -5.57 9.13
CA LEU A 224 71.77 -4.81 8.44
C LEU A 224 72.42 -3.79 9.37
N LYS A 225 71.60 -3.00 10.10
CA LYS A 225 72.09 -2.04 11.10
C LYS A 225 72.94 -2.70 12.19
N ALA A 226 72.54 -3.88 12.65
CA ALA A 226 73.31 -4.64 13.64
C ALA A 226 74.68 -5.05 13.07
N VAL A 227 74.71 -5.64 11.88
CA VAL A 227 75.96 -6.02 11.19
C VAL A 227 76.85 -4.81 10.92
N GLU A 228 76.28 -3.66 10.54
CA GLU A 228 77.02 -2.41 10.35
C GLU A 228 77.67 -1.94 11.66
N SER A 229 76.96 -2.05 12.78
CA SER A 229 77.51 -1.72 14.10
C SER A 229 78.65 -2.65 14.51
N GLU A 230 78.52 -3.96 14.29
CA GLU A 230 79.57 -4.96 14.54
C GLU A 230 80.79 -4.75 13.65
N LYS A 231 80.57 -4.42 12.37
CA LYS A 231 81.65 -4.06 11.46
C LYS A 231 82.43 -2.84 11.97
N GLU A 232 81.74 -1.85 12.53
CA GLU A 232 82.38 -0.65 13.06
C GLU A 232 83.14 -0.92 14.37
N THR A 233 82.63 -1.79 15.25
CA THR A 233 83.39 -2.23 16.44
C THR A 233 84.64 -3.00 16.05
N LEU A 234 84.53 -3.97 15.14
CA LEU A 234 85.67 -4.75 14.64
C LEU A 234 86.72 -3.87 13.95
N ARG A 235 86.31 -2.83 13.22
CA ARG A 235 87.24 -1.83 12.66
C ARG A 235 88.03 -1.12 13.75
N LYS A 236 87.38 -0.66 14.82
CA LYS A 236 88.06 0.00 15.94
C LYS A 236 89.03 -0.94 16.65
N GLU A 237 88.63 -2.19 16.86
CA GLU A 237 89.50 -3.22 17.42
C GLU A 237 90.74 -3.46 16.53
N LEU A 238 90.56 -3.58 15.22
CA LEU A 238 91.65 -3.73 14.26
C LEU A 238 92.64 -2.55 14.32
N GLU A 239 92.15 -1.31 14.36
CA GLU A 239 93.00 -0.13 14.50
C GLU A 239 93.74 -0.13 15.86
N GLY A 240 93.08 -0.58 16.93
CA GLY A 240 93.72 -0.78 18.24
C GLY A 240 94.88 -1.79 18.18
N VAL A 241 94.66 -2.94 17.54
CA VAL A 241 95.68 -3.98 17.35
C VAL A 241 96.83 -3.47 16.50
N LYS A 242 96.56 -2.75 15.40
CA LYS A 242 97.61 -2.14 14.56
C LYS A 242 98.47 -1.16 15.36
N ALA A 243 97.85 -0.30 16.18
CA ALA A 243 98.57 0.64 17.03
C ALA A 243 99.45 -0.09 18.07
N GLN A 244 98.95 -1.19 18.65
CA GLN A 244 99.72 -2.02 19.57
C GLN A 244 100.91 -2.70 18.88
N LEU A 245 100.69 -3.25 17.69
CA LEU A 245 101.76 -3.82 16.86
C LEU A 245 102.84 -2.78 16.57
N GLN A 246 102.46 -1.56 16.19
CA GLN A 246 103.43 -0.48 15.94
C GLN A 246 104.25 -0.15 17.20
N ARG A 247 103.61 -0.03 18.37
CA ARG A 247 104.34 0.17 19.63
C ARG A 247 105.35 -0.94 19.90
N THR A 248 104.95 -2.20 19.77
CA THR A 248 105.87 -3.34 19.99
C THR A 248 107.02 -3.37 18.98
N LYS A 249 106.77 -2.91 17.74
CA LYS A 249 107.80 -2.77 16.72
C LYS A 249 108.80 -1.68 17.10
N ASP A 250 108.32 -0.51 17.51
CA ASP A 250 109.14 0.62 17.95
C ASP A 250 109.97 0.26 19.20
N GLU A 251 109.36 -0.45 20.16
CA GLU A 251 110.04 -1.03 21.32
C GLU A 251 111.14 -2.02 20.89
N GLY A 252 110.83 -2.94 19.98
CA GLY A 252 111.81 -3.87 19.42
C GLY A 252 112.96 -3.18 18.66
N GLU A 253 112.68 -2.07 17.97
CA GLU A 253 113.70 -1.20 17.37
C GLU A 253 114.54 -0.47 18.43
N GLY A 254 113.93 -0.05 19.53
CA GLY A 254 114.61 0.47 20.72
C GLY A 254 115.60 -0.53 21.30
N VAL A 255 115.14 -1.74 21.59
CA VAL A 255 115.98 -2.83 22.09
C VAL A 255 117.11 -3.16 21.09
N ARG A 256 116.83 -3.17 19.78
CA ARG A 256 117.89 -3.34 18.76
C ARG A 256 118.95 -2.25 18.84
N ARG A 257 118.57 -0.98 19.01
CA ARG A 257 119.52 0.14 19.17
C ARG A 257 120.36 -0.01 20.43
N GLU A 258 119.76 -0.41 21.54
CA GLU A 258 120.49 -0.68 22.80
C GLU A 258 121.47 -1.84 22.65
N LEU A 259 121.07 -2.92 21.97
CA LEU A 259 121.96 -4.04 21.65
C LEU A 259 123.14 -3.59 20.77
N GLU A 260 122.93 -2.70 19.80
CA GLU A 260 124.02 -2.19 18.97
C GLU A 260 124.96 -1.26 19.75
N ASP A 261 124.44 -0.37 20.61
CA ASP A 261 125.27 0.47 21.49
C ASP A 261 126.09 -0.38 22.47
N THR A 262 125.49 -1.39 23.08
CA THR A 262 126.21 -2.32 23.95
C THR A 262 127.26 -3.13 23.19
N ARG A 263 126.95 -3.58 21.96
CA ARG A 263 127.92 -4.22 21.07
C ARG A 263 129.12 -3.32 20.77
N THR A 264 128.90 -2.07 20.34
CA THR A 264 130.01 -1.14 20.07
C THR A 264 130.83 -0.82 21.32
N LYS A 265 130.20 -0.76 22.51
CA LYS A 265 130.90 -0.65 23.80
C LYS A 265 131.77 -1.88 24.07
N ILE A 266 131.27 -3.08 23.77
CA ILE A 266 132.06 -4.32 23.86
C ILE A 266 133.25 -4.26 22.90
N GLU A 267 133.06 -3.90 21.63
CA GLU A 267 134.14 -3.74 20.64
C GLU A 267 135.20 -2.71 21.09
N ARG A 268 134.78 -1.58 21.67
CA ARG A 268 135.71 -0.59 22.28
C ARG A 268 136.50 -1.18 23.46
N ARG A 269 135.85 -1.98 24.32
CA ARG A 269 136.52 -2.67 25.42
C ARG A 269 137.49 -3.73 24.91
N GLU A 270 137.12 -4.48 23.89
CA GLU A 270 137.98 -5.48 23.24
C GLU A 270 139.23 -4.83 22.62
N THR A 271 139.08 -3.73 21.87
CA THR A 271 140.22 -2.99 21.31
C THR A 271 141.12 -2.37 22.39
N LEU A 272 140.55 -1.94 23.52
CA LEU A 272 141.32 -1.51 24.69
C LEU A 272 142.09 -2.69 25.31
N ILE A 273 141.43 -3.83 25.51
CA ILE A 273 142.07 -5.06 25.99
C ILE A 273 143.23 -5.47 25.06
N GLN A 274 143.04 -5.40 23.74
CA GLN A 274 144.11 -5.68 22.77
C GLN A 274 145.30 -4.71 22.90
N ARG A 275 145.05 -3.41 23.09
CA ARG A 275 146.12 -2.42 23.34
C ARG A 275 146.86 -2.71 24.65
N LEU A 276 146.11 -2.99 25.72
CA LEU A 276 146.69 -3.34 27.03
C LEU A 276 147.53 -4.61 26.92
N ARG A 277 147.06 -5.64 26.20
CA ARG A 277 147.85 -6.86 25.93
C ARG A 277 149.17 -6.53 25.23
N LYS A 278 149.15 -5.76 24.14
CA LYS A 278 150.39 -5.32 23.46
C LYS A 278 151.32 -4.54 24.38
N SER A 279 150.79 -3.69 25.24
CA SER A 279 151.59 -2.95 26.22
C SER A 279 152.20 -3.87 27.28
N VAL A 280 151.46 -4.90 27.72
CA VAL A 280 151.99 -5.90 28.66
C VAL A 280 153.08 -6.73 27.98
N ASP A 281 152.88 -7.11 26.71
CA ASP A 281 153.89 -7.83 25.92
C ASP A 281 155.17 -6.98 25.75
N SER A 282 155.05 -5.69 25.42
CA SER A 282 156.21 -4.79 25.31
C SER A 282 156.94 -4.65 26.65
N LEU A 283 156.21 -4.42 27.75
CA LEU A 283 156.80 -4.37 29.10
C LEU A 283 157.46 -5.70 29.48
N GLY A 284 156.88 -6.83 29.06
CA GLY A 284 157.48 -8.16 29.22
C GLY A 284 158.78 -8.30 28.43
N THR A 285 158.84 -7.72 27.24
CA THR A 285 160.05 -7.67 26.40
C THR A 285 161.13 -6.80 27.04
N ASP A 286 160.76 -5.61 27.52
CA ASP A 286 161.64 -4.67 28.24
C ASP A 286 162.20 -5.33 29.53
N LEU A 287 161.36 -6.04 30.28
CA LEU A 287 161.78 -6.77 31.47
C LEU A 287 162.78 -7.88 31.11
N CYS A 288 162.60 -8.57 29.98
CA CYS A 288 163.53 -9.59 29.50
C CYS A 288 164.90 -8.98 29.13
N LEU A 289 164.91 -7.82 28.46
CA LEU A 289 166.12 -7.06 28.17
C LEU A 289 166.83 -6.61 29.46
N LEU A 290 166.10 -6.01 30.40
CA LEU A 290 166.65 -5.64 31.71
C LEU A 290 167.20 -6.84 32.49
N MET A 291 166.56 -8.01 32.38
CA MET A 291 167.07 -9.25 32.97
C MET A 291 168.35 -9.73 32.28
N GLN A 292 168.46 -9.60 30.95
CA GLN A 292 169.70 -9.88 30.21
C GLN A 292 170.82 -8.89 30.58
N GLU A 293 170.53 -7.60 30.65
CA GLU A 293 171.47 -6.58 31.10
C GLU A 293 171.95 -6.85 32.53
N ARG A 294 171.02 -7.18 33.43
CA ARG A 294 171.36 -7.59 34.80
C ARG A 294 172.22 -8.85 34.83
N ARG A 295 171.95 -9.83 33.96
CA ARG A 295 172.76 -11.06 33.85
C ARG A 295 174.16 -10.73 33.33
N ALA A 296 174.28 -9.94 32.27
CA ALA A 296 175.54 -9.49 31.72
C ALA A 296 176.34 -8.65 32.74
N ALA A 297 175.67 -7.79 33.51
CA ALA A 297 176.29 -7.04 34.60
C ALA A 297 176.78 -7.95 35.74
N LEU A 298 176.03 -9.01 36.07
CA LEU A 298 176.45 -10.03 37.04
C LEU A 298 177.65 -10.84 36.52
N GLU A 299 177.69 -11.17 35.23
CA GLU A 299 178.84 -11.84 34.59
C GLU A 299 180.07 -10.93 34.59
N MET A 300 179.94 -9.65 34.21
CA MET A 300 181.02 -8.66 34.35
C MET A 300 181.49 -8.51 35.80
N ALA A 301 180.57 -8.49 36.77
CA ALA A 301 180.92 -8.40 38.18
C ALA A 301 181.65 -9.66 38.68
N MET A 302 181.28 -10.85 38.20
CA MET A 302 182.02 -12.08 38.50
C MET A 302 183.43 -12.07 37.89
N GLU A 303 183.58 -11.55 36.68
CA GLU A 303 184.89 -11.51 36.01
C GLU A 303 185.82 -10.49 36.65
N LEU A 304 185.32 -9.29 37.00
CA LEU A 304 186.03 -8.32 37.84
C LEU A 304 186.42 -8.92 39.20
N ARG A 305 185.59 -9.80 39.76
CA ARG A 305 185.88 -10.50 41.02
C ARG A 305 186.98 -11.56 40.87
N LYS A 306 187.05 -12.25 39.74
CA LYS A 306 188.19 -13.13 39.42
C LYS A 306 189.47 -12.33 39.24
N GLU A 307 189.42 -11.19 38.52
CA GLU A 307 190.57 -10.32 38.32
C GLU A 307 191.09 -9.71 39.63
N THR A 308 190.20 -9.25 40.52
CA THR A 308 190.59 -8.75 41.84
C THR A 308 191.18 -9.83 42.74
N ASN A 309 190.67 -11.06 42.67
CA ASN A 309 191.28 -12.19 43.38
C ASN A 309 192.64 -12.60 42.80
N ALA A 310 192.81 -12.54 41.47
CA ALA A 310 194.09 -12.81 40.80
C ALA A 310 195.15 -11.73 41.10
N MET A 311 194.75 -10.46 41.21
CA MET A 311 195.64 -9.38 41.63
C MET A 311 196.02 -9.49 43.11
N ARG A 312 195.10 -9.92 43.98
CA ARG A 312 195.40 -10.17 45.40
C ARG A 312 196.46 -11.26 45.58
N PHE A 313 196.36 -12.35 44.81
CA PHE A 313 197.31 -13.46 44.88
C PHE A 313 198.72 -13.07 44.40
N LYS A 314 198.82 -12.19 43.40
CA LYS A 314 200.12 -11.72 42.89
C LYS A 314 200.84 -10.74 43.81
N LEU A 315 200.12 -10.01 44.66
CA LEU A 315 200.72 -9.06 45.61
C LEU A 315 201.28 -9.77 46.85
N GLU A 316 200.63 -10.84 47.32
CA GLU A 316 201.11 -11.62 48.47
C GLU A 316 202.44 -12.35 48.21
N ASP A 317 202.78 -12.66 46.95
CA ASP A 317 204.03 -13.35 46.58
C ASP A 317 205.26 -12.42 46.47
N LEU A 318 205.08 -11.10 46.35
CA LEU A 318 206.20 -10.15 46.23
C LEU A 318 206.70 -9.62 47.58
N GLU A 319 205.95 -9.81 48.68
CA GLU A 319 206.38 -9.41 50.03
C GLU A 319 207.34 -10.42 50.71
N ARG A 320 207.89 -11.41 49.98
CA ARG A 320 208.81 -12.44 50.52
C ARG A 320 210.14 -12.66 49.78
N SER A 321 210.67 -11.69 49.03
CA SER A 321 212.10 -11.66 48.60
C SER A 321 212.65 -10.25 48.52
#